data_AF-A0A2V7WT74-F1
#
_entry.id   AF-A0A2V7WT74-F1
#
_cell.length_a   1.000
_cell.length_b   1.000
_cell.length_c   1.000
_cell.angle_alpha   90.00
_cell.angle_beta   90.00
_cell.angle_gamma   90.00
#
_symmetry.space_group_name_H-M   'P 1'
#
loop_
_entity.id
_entity.type
_entity.pdbx_description
1 polymer ?
#
loop_
_entity_poly.entity_id
_entity_poly.type
_entity_poly.pdbx_seq_one_letter_code
_entity_poly.pdbx_strand_id
1 'polypeptide(L)'
;TGGFRDIFSSMFGGGRGATAADEGPEPGTDLEYQVNVPFWTAIRGGVMRLNITRQDVCATCHGQGALEAPGKCPQCNGTGQITQTGGRMKFNVQCPRCHGTGKNLTMCPTCHGEGTISNTEPLEVRIKAGTRDGQRIRLPGKGNAGAHGGTAGDL
;
A
#
# COMPACT_ATOMS: atom_id res chain seq x y z
N THR A 1 -34.29 -39.14 10.80
CA THR A 1 -34.78 -37.78 11.11
C THR A 1 -33.67 -36.99 11.77
N GLY A 2 -32.85 -36.32 10.96
CA GLY A 2 -31.70 -35.54 11.39
C GLY A 2 -31.01 -35.00 10.12
N GLY A 3 -30.49 -33.79 10.05
CA GLY A 3 -30.49 -32.69 11.00
C GLY A 3 -30.58 -31.39 10.21
N PHE A 4 -31.65 -30.63 10.42
CA PHE A 4 -31.71 -29.21 10.06
C PHE A 4 -31.03 -28.33 11.12
N ARG A 5 -30.69 -28.92 12.29
CA ARG A 5 -30.02 -28.23 13.41
C ARG A 5 -28.49 -28.13 13.25
N ASP A 6 -27.87 -28.97 12.43
CA ASP A 6 -26.40 -28.99 12.26
C ASP A 6 -25.88 -27.98 11.23
N ILE A 7 -26.75 -27.49 10.35
CA ILE A 7 -26.39 -26.47 9.35
C ILE A 7 -26.39 -25.08 10.01
N PHE A 8 -27.33 -24.82 10.92
CA PHE A 8 -27.39 -23.54 11.64
C PHE A 8 -26.34 -23.39 12.75
N SER A 9 -25.75 -24.48 13.26
CA SER A 9 -24.62 -24.41 14.20
C SER A 9 -23.28 -24.07 13.51
N SER A 10 -23.13 -24.40 12.23
CA SER A 10 -21.93 -24.07 11.44
C SER A 10 -21.83 -22.59 11.05
N MET A 11 -22.97 -21.90 10.91
CA MET A 11 -23.02 -20.49 10.52
C MET A 11 -22.88 -19.51 11.69
N PHE A 12 -23.17 -19.96 12.93
CA PHE A 12 -23.04 -19.13 14.15
C PHE A 12 -21.78 -19.45 14.98
N GLY A 13 -20.95 -20.41 14.55
CA GLY A 13 -19.68 -20.76 15.19
C GLY A 13 -18.44 -20.09 14.56
N GLY A 14 -18.63 -19.13 13.67
CA GLY A 14 -17.58 -18.47 12.91
C GLY A 14 -17.03 -17.22 13.60
N GLY A 15 -16.62 -17.32 14.87
CA GLY A 15 -15.76 -16.32 15.52
C GLY A 15 -14.35 -16.33 14.93
N ARG A 16 -14.23 -16.34 13.60
CA ARG A 16 -12.98 -16.08 12.93
C ARG A 16 -12.92 -14.57 12.89
N GLY A 17 -12.32 -14.01 13.94
CA GLY A 17 -11.93 -12.62 13.94
C GLY A 17 -11.34 -12.33 12.57
N ALA A 18 -11.86 -11.30 11.92
CA ALA A 18 -11.12 -10.62 10.88
C ALA A 18 -9.84 -10.12 11.56
N THR A 19 -8.86 -11.03 11.72
CA THR A 19 -7.47 -10.66 11.82
C THR A 19 -7.27 -9.81 10.60
N ALA A 20 -7.22 -8.49 10.82
CA ALA A 20 -6.71 -7.54 9.85
C ALA A 20 -5.51 -8.24 9.22
N ALA A 21 -5.66 -8.61 7.95
CA ALA A 21 -4.58 -9.25 7.23
C ALA A 21 -3.39 -8.31 7.41
N ASP A 22 -2.29 -8.82 7.96
CA ASP A 22 -1.02 -8.13 7.80
C ASP A 22 -0.85 -8.02 6.28
N GLU A 23 -1.05 -6.81 5.75
CA GLU A 23 -0.82 -6.47 4.35
C GLU A 23 0.65 -6.80 4.09
N GLY A 24 0.87 -7.92 3.39
CA GLY A 24 2.20 -8.39 3.05
C GLY A 24 2.87 -7.43 2.06
N PRO A 25 4.16 -7.65 1.76
CA PRO A 25 4.87 -6.84 0.77
C PRO A 25 4.18 -6.92 -0.60
N GLU A 26 3.74 -5.77 -1.11
CA GLU A 26 3.11 -5.66 -2.43
C GLU A 26 4.06 -4.98 -3.41
N PRO A 27 4.36 -5.58 -4.57
CA PRO A 27 5.25 -4.97 -5.54
C PRO A 27 4.64 -3.69 -6.12
N GLY A 28 5.50 -2.71 -6.38
CA GLY A 28 5.12 -1.46 -7.01
C GLY A 28 4.72 -1.65 -8.47
N THR A 29 3.91 -0.73 -8.97
CA THR A 29 3.44 -0.75 -10.36
C THR A 29 4.46 -0.16 -11.33
N ASP A 30 4.46 -0.70 -12.54
CA ASP A 30 5.25 -0.14 -13.64
C ASP A 30 4.67 1.20 -14.12
N LEU A 31 5.54 2.08 -14.57
CA LEU A 31 5.21 3.36 -15.19
C LEU A 31 5.52 3.30 -16.70
N GLU A 32 4.72 3.98 -17.52
CA GLU A 32 5.02 4.15 -18.95
C GLU A 32 5.00 5.64 -19.28
N TYR A 33 6.09 6.15 -19.85
CA TYR A 33 6.21 7.53 -20.31
C TYR A 33 6.48 7.59 -21.80
N GLN A 34 5.66 8.38 -22.50
CA GLN A 34 5.89 8.69 -23.91
C GLN A 34 6.58 10.04 -24.02
N VAL A 35 7.70 10.07 -24.75
CA VAL A 35 8.55 11.24 -24.87
C VAL A 35 8.89 11.51 -26.33
N ASN A 36 8.86 12.79 -26.70
CA ASN A 36 9.25 13.22 -28.04
C ASN A 36 10.76 13.45 -28.06
N VAL A 37 11.48 12.63 -28.82
CA VAL A 37 12.93 12.74 -28.97
C VAL A 37 13.26 13.64 -30.16
N PRO A 38 14.13 14.65 -30.02
CA PRO A 38 14.57 15.46 -31.15
C PRO A 38 15.25 14.60 -32.23
N PHE A 39 14.96 14.88 -33.50
CA PHE A 39 15.48 14.12 -34.64
C PHE A 39 16.99 13.91 -34.61
N TRP A 40 17.77 14.96 -34.33
CA TRP A 40 19.22 14.86 -34.26
C TRP A 40 19.71 13.97 -33.11
N THR A 41 19.02 13.98 -31.97
CA THR A 41 19.31 13.11 -30.82
C THR A 41 18.96 11.65 -31.14
N ALA A 42 17.88 11.41 -31.88
CA ALA A 42 17.53 10.06 -32.33
C ALA A 42 18.59 9.48 -33.29
N ILE A 43 19.15 10.29 -34.19
CA ILE A 43 20.19 9.85 -35.12
C ILE A 43 21.55 9.68 -34.43
N ARG A 44 21.99 10.69 -33.66
CA ARG A 44 23.36 10.72 -33.10
C ARG A 44 23.48 10.04 -31.73
N GLY A 45 22.35 9.77 -31.08
CA GLY A 45 22.31 9.40 -29.67
C GLY A 45 22.54 10.62 -28.76
N GLY A 46 22.28 10.45 -27.47
CA GLY A 46 22.47 11.52 -26.49
C GLY A 46 21.86 11.20 -25.13
N VAL A 47 21.86 12.20 -24.25
CA VAL A 47 21.22 12.14 -22.94
C VAL A 47 20.06 13.13 -22.92
N MET A 48 18.89 12.68 -22.48
CA MET A 48 17.71 13.51 -22.31
C MET A 48 17.29 13.48 -20.84
N ARG A 49 16.91 14.65 -20.30
CA ARG A 49 16.38 14.79 -18.95
C ARG A 49 14.86 14.77 -18.99
N LEU A 50 14.25 13.93 -18.18
CA LEU A 50 12.81 13.77 -18.05
C LEU A 50 12.42 13.98 -16.59
N ASN A 51 11.38 14.76 -16.33
CA ASN A 51 10.81 14.83 -14.97
C ASN A 51 9.78 13.72 -14.83
N ILE A 52 10.10 12.72 -14.01
CA ILE A 52 9.23 11.57 -13.76
C ILE A 52 8.56 11.77 -12.42
N THR A 53 7.24 11.68 -12.39
CA THR A 53 6.46 11.61 -11.15
C THR A 53 6.16 10.15 -10.85
N ARG A 54 6.55 9.69 -9.66
CA ARG A 54 6.37 8.32 -9.18
C ARG A 54 5.99 8.31 -7.70
N GLN A 55 5.46 7.20 -7.23
CA GLN A 55 5.34 6.93 -5.81
C GLN A 55 6.68 6.43 -5.27
N ASP A 56 7.21 7.08 -4.25
CA ASP A 56 8.41 6.66 -3.52
C ASP A 56 8.05 6.21 -2.10
N VAL A 57 8.92 5.40 -1.48
CA VAL A 57 8.72 4.96 -0.09
C VAL A 57 8.76 6.18 0.83
N CYS A 58 7.77 6.31 1.71
CA CYS A 58 7.74 7.40 2.68
C CYS A 58 8.95 7.29 3.61
N ALA A 59 9.84 8.29 3.59
CA ALA A 59 11.05 8.31 4.41
C ALA A 59 10.74 8.37 5.92
N THR A 60 9.59 8.93 6.32
CA THR A 60 9.21 9.09 7.73
C THR A 60 8.80 7.78 8.39
N CYS A 61 8.06 6.92 7.69
CA CYS A 61 7.58 5.63 8.22
C CYS A 61 8.24 4.41 7.56
N HIS A 62 9.18 4.63 6.64
CA HIS A 62 9.87 3.58 5.89
C HIS A 62 8.93 2.56 5.23
N GLY A 63 7.80 3.03 4.67
CA GLY A 63 6.83 2.15 4.01
C GLY A 63 5.82 1.46 4.93
N GLN A 64 5.87 1.69 6.24
CA GLN A 64 4.98 1.03 7.21
C GLN A 64 3.59 1.68 7.30
N GLY A 65 3.42 2.91 6.80
CA GLY A 65 2.17 3.68 6.95
C GLY A 65 1.92 4.19 8.38
N ALA A 66 2.70 3.75 9.36
CA ALA A 66 2.63 4.16 10.77
C ALA A 66 4.02 4.52 11.31
N LEU A 67 4.07 5.43 12.30
CA LEU A 67 5.34 5.89 12.90
C LEU A 67 5.94 4.89 13.89
N GLU A 68 5.07 4.20 14.64
CA GLU A 68 5.47 3.25 15.67
C GLU A 68 4.73 1.93 15.49
N ALA A 69 5.33 0.86 16.03
CA ALA A 69 4.71 -0.44 16.06
C ALA A 69 3.33 -0.35 16.73
N PRO A 70 2.28 -0.96 16.16
CA PRO A 70 0.94 -0.85 16.69
C PRO A 70 0.88 -1.33 18.14
N GLY A 71 0.64 -0.39 19.06
CA GLY A 71 0.43 -0.70 20.47
C GLY A 71 -0.92 -1.38 20.71
N LYS A 72 -1.19 -1.82 21.93
CA LYS A 72 -2.54 -2.28 22.29
C LYS A 72 -3.51 -1.11 22.31
N CYS A 73 -4.69 -1.27 21.71
CA CYS A 73 -5.75 -0.26 21.80
C CYS A 73 -6.16 -0.06 23.28
N PRO A 74 -6.02 1.15 23.86
CA PRO A 74 -6.31 1.36 25.28
C PRO A 74 -7.79 1.18 25.64
N GLN A 75 -8.68 1.28 24.64
CA GLN A 75 -10.11 1.24 24.84
C GLN A 75 -10.67 -0.19 24.90
N CYS A 76 -10.06 -1.12 24.15
CA CYS A 76 -10.45 -2.53 24.17
C CYS A 76 -9.36 -3.46 24.72
N ASN A 77 -8.22 -2.93 25.18
CA ASN A 77 -7.08 -3.70 25.68
C ASN A 77 -6.59 -4.80 24.72
N GLY A 78 -6.73 -4.58 23.41
CA GLY A 78 -6.33 -5.57 22.40
C GLY A 78 -7.42 -6.53 21.97
N THR A 79 -8.63 -6.51 22.55
CA THR A 79 -9.72 -7.45 22.19
C THR A 79 -10.43 -7.07 20.90
N GLY A 80 -10.26 -5.85 20.40
CA GLY A 80 -10.98 -5.33 19.22
C GLY A 80 -12.46 -5.00 19.47
N GLN A 81 -13.02 -5.35 20.63
CA GLN A 81 -14.43 -5.14 20.96
C GLN A 81 -14.58 -4.46 22.32
N ILE A 82 -15.65 -3.68 22.49
CA ILE A 82 -16.04 -3.10 23.77
C ILE A 82 -17.44 -3.59 24.15
N THR A 83 -17.67 -3.80 25.43
CA THR A 83 -18.99 -4.15 25.94
C THR A 83 -19.78 -2.87 26.22
N GLN A 84 -20.86 -2.64 25.47
CA GLN A 84 -21.83 -1.59 25.74
C GLN A 84 -23.03 -2.17 26.48
N THR A 85 -23.52 -1.45 27.50
CA THR A 85 -24.68 -1.89 28.29
C THR A 85 -25.89 -1.03 27.93
N GLY A 86 -26.95 -1.66 27.46
CA GLY A 86 -28.24 -1.03 27.16
C GLY A 86 -29.32 -1.59 28.09
N GLY A 87 -29.69 -0.83 29.12
CA GLY A 87 -30.64 -1.30 30.15
C GLY A 87 -30.11 -2.54 30.88
N ARG A 88 -30.81 -3.67 30.78
CA ARG A 88 -30.43 -4.95 31.41
C ARG A 88 -29.60 -5.87 30.50
N MET A 89 -29.33 -5.46 29.26
CA MET A 89 -28.63 -6.27 28.27
C MET A 89 -27.22 -5.72 28.01
N LYS A 90 -26.26 -6.62 27.80
CA LYS A 90 -24.88 -6.29 27.43
C LYS A 90 -24.65 -6.74 25.98
N PHE A 91 -24.11 -5.83 25.17
CA PHE A 91 -23.78 -6.07 23.77
C PHE A 91 -22.28 -5.90 23.59
N ASN A 92 -21.64 -6.83 22.90
CA ASN A 92 -20.29 -6.61 22.39
C ASN A 92 -20.39 -5.89 21.05
N VAL A 93 -19.82 -4.70 21.00
CA VAL A 93 -19.71 -3.91 19.78
C VAL A 93 -18.25 -3.76 19.38
N GLN A 94 -18.00 -3.53 18.09
CA GLN A 94 -16.67 -3.26 17.59
C GLN A 94 -16.11 -2.00 18.27
N CYS A 95 -14.85 -2.06 18.71
CA CYS A 95 -14.21 -0.91 19.34
C CYS A 95 -14.12 0.24 18.33
N PRO A 96 -14.74 1.41 18.59
CA PRO A 96 -14.80 2.51 17.63
C PRO A 96 -13.44 3.17 17.39
N ARG A 97 -12.48 3.03 18.33
CA ARG A 97 -11.14 3.60 18.20
C ARG A 97 -10.22 2.79 17.27
N CYS A 98 -10.30 1.46 17.32
CA CYS A 98 -9.41 0.60 16.53
C CYS A 98 -10.13 -0.14 15.41
N HIS A 99 -11.43 0.12 15.21
CA HIS A 99 -12.28 -0.56 14.23
C HIS A 99 -12.10 -2.08 14.25
N GLY A 100 -12.07 -2.70 15.43
CA GLY A 100 -11.95 -4.16 15.55
C GLY A 100 -10.53 -4.73 15.52
N THR A 101 -9.52 -3.95 15.13
CA THR A 101 -8.13 -4.47 14.99
C THR A 101 -7.46 -4.80 16.33
N GLY A 102 -7.93 -4.23 17.44
CA GLY A 102 -7.29 -4.35 18.75
C GLY A 102 -5.97 -3.55 18.87
N LYS A 103 -5.51 -2.95 17.79
CA LYS A 103 -4.24 -2.22 17.68
C LYS A 103 -4.49 -0.71 17.73
N ASN A 104 -3.63 0.04 18.43
CA ASN A 104 -3.58 1.48 18.34
C ASN A 104 -2.53 1.85 17.29
N LEU A 105 -2.98 2.19 16.08
CA LEU A 105 -2.10 2.56 14.99
C LEU A 105 -2.02 4.09 14.89
N THR A 106 -0.84 4.64 15.13
CA THR A 106 -0.58 6.06 14.84
C THR A 106 -0.23 6.19 13.37
N MET A 107 -1.18 6.67 12.56
CA MET A 107 -0.97 6.93 11.14
C MET A 107 0.21 7.88 10.93
N CYS A 108 1.01 7.63 9.90
CA CYS A 108 2.09 8.53 9.52
C CYS A 108 1.50 9.86 9.01
N PRO A 109 1.90 11.02 9.57
CA PRO A 109 1.37 12.32 9.15
C PRO A 109 1.83 12.73 7.74
N THR A 110 2.91 12.12 7.21
CA THR A 110 3.48 12.46 5.90
C THR A 110 2.77 11.75 4.75
N CYS A 111 2.42 10.48 4.91
CA CYS A 111 1.75 9.66 3.88
C CYS A 111 0.31 9.29 4.25
N HIS A 112 -0.19 9.77 5.38
CA HIS A 112 -1.56 9.52 5.86
C HIS A 112 -1.97 8.03 5.96
N GLY A 113 -1.00 7.14 6.15
CA GLY A 113 -1.24 5.69 6.22
C GLY A 113 -0.85 4.92 4.97
N GLU A 114 -0.60 5.58 3.84
CA GLU A 114 -0.33 4.89 2.56
C GLU A 114 1.05 4.23 2.49
N GLY A 115 2.02 4.69 3.29
CA GLY A 115 3.40 4.18 3.27
C GLY A 115 4.24 4.67 2.09
N THR A 116 3.63 5.24 1.05
CA THR A 116 4.30 5.87 -0.09
C THR A 116 3.96 7.36 -0.19
N ILE A 117 4.74 8.11 -0.98
CA ILE A 117 4.53 9.52 -1.25
C ILE A 117 4.81 9.82 -2.73
N SER A 118 4.05 10.74 -3.34
CA SER A 118 4.31 11.17 -4.70
C SER A 118 5.52 12.10 -4.73
N ASN A 119 6.50 11.76 -5.57
CA ASN A 119 7.74 12.52 -5.73
C ASN A 119 8.02 12.72 -7.23
N THR A 120 8.52 13.90 -7.59
CA THR A 120 8.90 14.24 -8.97
C THR A 120 10.40 14.45 -9.04
N GLU A 121 11.09 13.59 -9.76
CA GLU A 121 12.56 13.62 -9.88
C GLU A 121 13.01 13.72 -11.33
N PRO A 122 14.07 14.50 -11.62
CA PRO A 122 14.70 14.51 -12.93
C PRO A 122 15.48 13.20 -13.15
N LEU A 123 15.15 12.48 -14.22
CA LEU A 123 15.80 11.27 -14.67
C LEU A 123 16.54 11.51 -15.98
N GLU A 124 17.83 11.17 -16.01
CA GLU A 124 18.63 11.19 -17.23
C GLU A 124 18.52 9.86 -17.97
N VAL A 125 17.93 9.89 -19.17
CA VAL A 125 17.76 8.71 -20.04
C VAL A 125 18.71 8.80 -21.22
N ARG A 126 19.49 7.74 -21.43
CA ARG A 126 20.40 7.62 -22.57
C ARG A 126 19.64 7.10 -23.80
N ILE A 127 19.58 7.92 -24.83
CA ILE A 127 19.01 7.57 -26.12
C ILE A 127 20.12 7.02 -27.02
N LYS A 128 19.90 5.82 -27.57
CA LYS A 128 20.86 5.19 -28.49
C LYS A 128 20.78 5.85 -29.86
N ALA A 129 21.90 5.93 -30.54
CA ALA A 129 21.95 6.37 -31.93
C ALA A 129 21.12 5.41 -32.82
N GLY A 130 20.36 5.98 -33.75
CA GLY A 130 19.46 5.24 -34.63
C GLY A 130 18.17 4.75 -33.95
N THR A 131 17.76 5.37 -32.84
CA THR A 131 16.47 5.07 -32.20
C THR A 131 15.31 5.40 -33.14
N ARG A 132 14.31 4.51 -33.17
CA ARG A 132 13.12 4.61 -34.03
C ARG A 132 11.87 4.91 -33.22
N ASP A 133 10.84 5.41 -33.90
CA ASP A 133 9.54 5.63 -33.30
C ASP A 133 8.96 4.31 -32.75
N GLY A 134 8.31 4.39 -31.58
CA GLY A 134 7.76 3.24 -30.88
C GLY A 134 8.80 2.36 -30.16
N GLN A 135 10.09 2.69 -30.22
CA GLN A 135 11.11 1.99 -29.44
C GLN A 135 10.87 2.19 -27.95
N ARG A 136 10.87 1.09 -27.19
CA ARG A 136 10.73 1.08 -25.73
C ARG A 136 12.09 0.90 -25.05
N ILE A 137 12.32 1.64 -23.98
CA ILE A 137 13.50 1.54 -23.13
C ILE A 137 13.00 1.24 -21.72
N ARG A 138 13.36 0.07 -21.18
CA ARG A 138 13.02 -0.32 -19.81
C ARG A 138 14.11 0.15 -18.85
N LEU A 139 13.71 0.84 -17.79
CA LEU A 139 14.55 1.34 -16.72
C LEU A 139 14.15 0.62 -15.42
N PRO A 140 14.89 -0.45 -15.04
CA PRO A 140 14.49 -1.29 -13.92
C PRO A 140 14.53 -0.54 -12.58
N GLY A 141 13.54 -0.76 -11.73
CA GLY A 141 13.41 -0.15 -10.40
C GLY A 141 13.17 1.36 -10.42
N LYS A 142 12.75 1.92 -11.56
CA LYS A 142 12.40 3.34 -11.73
C LYS A 142 10.89 3.58 -11.82
N GLY A 143 10.07 2.54 -11.64
CA GLY A 143 8.63 2.64 -11.48
C GLY A 143 8.22 3.08 -10.07
N ASN A 144 6.97 2.81 -9.71
CA ASN A 144 6.46 3.12 -8.37
C ASN A 144 7.07 2.21 -7.31
N ALA A 145 7.22 2.71 -6.09
CA ALA A 145 7.58 1.94 -4.92
C ALA A 145 6.50 0.91 -4.57
N GLY A 146 6.93 -0.26 -4.09
CA GLY A 146 6.03 -1.25 -3.50
C GLY A 146 5.59 -0.86 -2.09
N ALA A 147 4.41 -1.34 -1.68
CA ALA A 147 3.90 -1.16 -0.33
C ALA A 147 4.45 -2.23 0.61
N HIS A 148 4.51 -1.93 1.91
CA HIS A 148 4.89 -2.87 2.98
C HIS A 148 6.22 -3.62 2.73
N GLY A 149 7.20 -2.98 2.08
CA GLY A 149 8.50 -3.58 1.76
C GLY A 149 8.56 -4.35 0.44
N GLY A 150 7.54 -4.22 -0.41
CA GLY A 150 7.58 -4.74 -1.78
C GLY A 150 8.60 -4.00 -2.67
N THR A 151 9.06 -4.68 -3.71
CA THR A 151 10.04 -4.13 -4.67
C THR A 151 9.41 -3.04 -5.52
N ALA A 152 10.20 -2.06 -5.96
CA ALA A 152 9.74 -1.09 -6.94
C ALA A 152 9.45 -1.73 -8.31
N GLY A 153 8.48 -1.18 -9.03
CA GLY A 153 8.23 -1.49 -10.44
C GLY A 153 9.27 -0.84 -11.35
N ASP A 154 9.04 -0.96 -12.65
CA ASP A 154 9.91 -0.45 -13.70
C ASP A 154 9.31 0.76 -14.43
N LEU A 155 10.14 1.44 -15.22
CA LEU A 155 9.73 2.54 -16.11
C LEU A 155 10.04 2.21 -17.57
#